data_AF-A0A3B9QYQ4-F1
#
_entry.id   AF-A0A3B9QYQ4-F1
#
_cell.length_a   1.000
_cell.length_b   1.000
_cell.length_c   1.000
_cell.angle_alpha   90.00
_cell.angle_beta   90.00
_cell.angle_gamma   90.00
#
_symmetry.space_group_name_H-M   'P 1'
#
loop_
_entity.id
_entity.type
_entity.pdbx_description
1 polymer ?
#
loop_
_entity_poly.entity_id
_entity_poly.type
_entity_poly.pdbx_seq_one_letter_code
_entity_poly.pdbx_strand_id
1 'polypeptide(L)'
;MSILLIDGLNLIRRVHAGVPEVSEDRDDAVLNACVASMRRALRRHLPSHALLVMEEAGPSWRSREYPDYKKDRPPMPDDLSAG
;
A
#
# COMPACT_ATOMS: atom_id res chain seq x y z
N MET A 1 19.08 17.90 -0.47
CA MET A 1 17.60 17.75 -0.40
C MET A 1 17.23 16.38 -0.92
N SER A 2 16.40 15.63 -0.19
CA SER A 2 15.92 14.30 -0.60
C SER A 2 14.39 14.26 -0.60
N ILE A 3 13.83 13.50 -1.53
CA ILE A 3 12.40 13.22 -1.61
C ILE A 3 12.20 11.75 -1.25
N LEU A 4 11.22 11.47 -0.39
CA LEU A 4 10.77 10.11 -0.11
C LEU A 4 9.52 9.81 -0.94
N LEU A 5 9.64 8.92 -1.92
CA LEU A 5 8.50 8.39 -2.69
C LEU A 5 8.04 7.07 -2.07
N ILE A 6 6.75 6.98 -1.77
CA ILE A 6 6.14 5.81 -1.13
C ILE A 6 5.07 5.24 -2.06
N ASP A 7 5.20 3.96 -2.43
CA ASP A 7 4.12 3.20 -3.04
C ASP A 7 3.10 2.84 -1.95
N GLY A 8 2.02 3.61 -1.87
CA GLY A 8 1.07 3.54 -0.77
C GLY A 8 0.29 2.24 -0.76
N LEU A 9 -0.15 1.78 -1.93
CA LEU A 9 -0.95 0.56 -2.01
C LEU A 9 -0.11 -0.69 -1.77
N ASN A 10 1.18 -0.69 -2.13
CA ASN A 10 2.08 -1.76 -1.74
C ASN A 10 2.35 -1.78 -0.23
N LEU A 11 2.51 -0.60 0.40
CA LEU A 11 2.67 -0.47 1.85
C LEU A 11 1.45 -1.07 2.58
N ILE A 12 0.23 -0.64 2.21
CA ILE A 12 -1.01 -1.09 2.85
C ILE A 12 -1.16 -2.61 2.72
N ARG A 13 -0.99 -3.17 1.51
CA ARG A 13 -1.08 -4.63 1.29
C ARG A 13 -0.10 -5.42 2.15
N ARG A 14 1.14 -4.94 2.31
CA ARG A 14 2.16 -5.62 3.14
C ARG A 14 1.85 -5.54 4.63
N VAL A 15 1.34 -4.40 5.10
CA VAL A 15 0.96 -4.24 6.50
C VAL A 15 -0.27 -5.09 6.81
N HIS A 16 -1.30 -5.02 5.97
CA HIS A 16 -2.53 -5.82 6.09
C HIS A 16 -2.23 -7.32 6.18
N ALA A 17 -1.39 -7.84 5.29
CA ALA A 17 -0.97 -9.25 5.33
C ALA A 17 -0.14 -9.63 6.57
N GLY A 18 0.45 -8.65 7.27
CA GLY A 18 1.23 -8.86 8.49
C GLY A 18 0.43 -8.69 9.79
N VAL A 19 -0.77 -8.10 9.74
CA VAL A 19 -1.65 -7.93 10.91
C VAL A 19 -2.54 -9.17 11.04
N PRO A 20 -2.52 -9.87 12.20
CA PRO A 20 -3.35 -11.05 12.42
C PRO A 20 -4.86 -10.79 12.25
N GLU A 21 -5.55 -11.74 11.64
CA GLU A 21 -7.02 -11.74 11.44
C GLU A 21 -7.81 -11.63 12.76
N VAL A 22 -7.25 -12.14 13.86
CA VAL A 22 -7.91 -12.21 15.18
C VAL A 22 -7.81 -10.93 16.00
N SER A 23 -7.30 -9.84 15.41
CA SER A 23 -7.25 -8.54 16.10
C SER A 23 -8.68 -8.00 16.27
N GLU A 24 -9.05 -7.65 17.50
CA GLU A 24 -10.15 -6.72 17.72
C GLU A 24 -9.81 -5.42 16.96
N ASP A 25 -10.75 -4.92 16.17
CA ASP A 25 -10.59 -3.77 15.25
C ASP A 25 -9.36 -3.84 14.33
N ARG A 26 -9.29 -4.91 13.54
CA ARG A 26 -8.20 -5.17 12.58
C ARG A 26 -7.89 -3.98 11.67
N ASP A 27 -8.90 -3.27 11.17
CA ASP A 27 -8.73 -2.12 10.28
C ASP A 27 -7.94 -1.00 10.95
N ASP A 28 -8.25 -0.70 12.21
CA ASP A 28 -7.51 0.28 13.01
C ASP A 28 -6.08 -0.19 13.30
N ALA A 29 -5.88 -1.49 13.56
CA ALA A 29 -4.55 -2.05 13.72
C ALA A 29 -3.69 -1.89 12.45
N VAL A 30 -4.26 -2.15 11.27
CA VAL A 30 -3.61 -1.96 9.96
C VAL A 30 -3.31 -0.48 9.72
N LEU A 31 -4.26 0.42 9.97
CA LEU A 31 -4.09 1.86 9.81
C LEU A 31 -2.95 2.37 10.70
N ASN A 32 -2.97 2.01 11.98
CA ASN A 32 -1.95 2.41 12.95
C ASN A 32 -0.55 1.89 12.55
N ALA A 33 -0.46 0.64 12.07
CA ALA A 33 0.79 0.06 11.60
C ALA A 33 1.32 0.73 10.32
N CYS A 34 0.46 1.13 9.39
CA CYS A 34 0.81 1.94 8.23
C CYS A 34 1.39 3.30 8.65
N VAL A 35 0.71 4.02 9.54
CA VAL A 35 1.16 5.31 10.08
C VAL A 35 2.51 5.18 10.81
N ALA A 36 2.67 4.14 11.64
CA ALA A 36 3.92 3.87 12.33
C ALA A 36 5.08 3.62 11.35
N SER A 37 4.82 2.87 10.28
CA SER A 37 5.80 2.58 9.22
C SER A 37 6.23 3.85 8.48
N MET A 38 5.28 4.72 8.12
CA MET A 38 5.59 6.02 7.49
C MET A 38 6.39 6.92 8.43
N ARG A 39 5.98 7.05 9.70
CA ARG A 39 6.71 7.82 10.72
C ARG A 39 8.15 7.33 10.88
N ARG A 40 8.37 6.00 10.86
CA ARG A 40 9.71 5.41 10.89
C ARG A 40 10.54 5.79 9.67
N ALA A 41 9.95 5.75 8.48
CA ALA A 41 10.63 6.14 7.24
C ALA A 41 11.03 7.63 7.25
N LEU A 42 10.11 8.52 7.66
CA LEU A 42 10.38 9.95 7.77
C LEU A 42 11.52 10.26 8.75
N ARG A 43 11.51 9.65 9.94
CA ARG A 43 12.60 9.83 10.93
C ARG A 43 13.94 9.27 10.46
N ARG A 44 13.93 8.14 9.73
CA ARG A 44 15.16 7.50 9.26
C ARG A 44 15.83 8.27 8.12
N HIS A 45 15.02 8.78 7.19
CA HIS A 45 15.53 9.36 5.95
C HIS A 45 15.62 10.89 5.99
N LEU A 46 14.97 11.54 6.97
CA LEU A 46 14.90 13.00 7.13
C LEU A 46 14.71 13.72 5.78
N PRO A 47 13.70 13.33 4.98
CA PRO A 47 13.52 13.91 3.66
C PRO A 47 13.01 15.35 3.77
N SER A 48 13.32 16.17 2.76
CA SER A 48 12.73 17.52 2.69
C SER A 48 11.30 17.48 2.17
N HIS A 49 10.93 16.45 1.41
CA HIS A 49 9.58 16.25 0.86
C HIS A 49 9.21 14.77 0.89
N ALA A 50 7.92 14.46 1.05
CA ALA A 50 7.40 13.11 0.95
C ALA A 50 6.19 13.07 0.03
N LEU A 51 6.11 12.05 -0.83
CA LEU A 51 4.97 11.80 -1.70
C LEU A 51 4.49 10.37 -1.52
N LEU A 52 3.20 10.21 -1.28
CA LEU A 52 2.51 8.93 -1.26
C LEU A 52 1.77 8.75 -2.59
N VAL A 53 2.14 7.72 -3.34
CA VAL A 53 1.51 7.40 -4.63
C VAL A 53 0.44 6.34 -4.39
N MET A 54 -0.78 6.64 -4.82
CA MET A 54 -1.90 5.71 -4.83
C MET A 54 -2.20 5.31 -6.27
N GLU A 55 -2.60 4.06 -6.49
CA GLU A 55 -3.06 3.59 -7.80
C GLU A 55 -4.55 3.94 -7.95
N GLU A 56 -4.94 4.49 -9.10
CA GLU A 56 -6.35 4.60 -9.48
C GLU A 56 -6.89 3.23 -9.91
N ALA A 57 -8.18 2.98 -9.68
CA ALA A 57 -8.84 1.78 -10.18
C ALA A 57 -8.93 1.82 -11.72
N GLY A 58 -8.47 0.76 -12.38
CA GLY A 58 -8.63 0.60 -13.83
C GLY A 58 -7.50 -0.13 -14.53
N PRO A 59 -7.66 -0.43 -15.84
CA PRO A 59 -6.64 -1.09 -16.63
C PRO A 59 -5.47 -0.14 -16.87
N SER A 60 -4.30 -0.48 -16.34
CA SER A 60 -3.04 0.16 -16.68
C SER A 60 -2.75 0.07 -18.19
N TRP A 61 -1.87 0.92 -18.71
CA TRP A 61 -1.40 0.77 -20.09
C TRP A 61 -0.80 -0.63 -20.33
N ARG A 62 -0.12 -1.22 -19.33
CA ARG A 62 0.45 -2.56 -19.42
C ARG A 62 -0.61 -3.64 -19.61
N SER A 63 -1.76 -3.53 -18.97
CA SER A 63 -2.85 -4.50 -19.17
C SER A 63 -3.52 -4.35 -20.55
N ARG A 64 -3.33 -3.21 -21.24
CA ARG A 64 -3.80 -3.04 -22.63
C ARG A 64 -2.83 -3.65 -23.63
N GLU A 65 -1.53 -3.42 -23.43
CA GLU A 65 -0.47 -3.92 -24.34
C GLU A 65 -0.12 -5.39 -24.11
N TYR A 66 -0.27 -5.88 -22.88
CA TYR A 66 0.09 -7.24 -22.47
C TYR A 66 -1.11 -7.92 -21.79
N PRO A 67 -1.93 -8.69 -22.54
CA PRO A 67 -3.15 -9.31 -22.00
C PRO A 67 -2.89 -10.24 -20.81
N ASP A 68 -1.72 -10.87 -20.76
CA ASP A 68 -1.33 -11.80 -19.68
C ASP A 68 -0.70 -11.09 -18.46
N TYR A 69 -0.59 -9.76 -18.48
CA TYR A 69 0.04 -9.01 -17.40
C TYR A 69 -0.73 -9.17 -16.09
N LYS A 70 -0.04 -9.69 -15.05
CA LYS A 70 -0.60 -9.96 -13.72
C LYS A 70 -1.78 -10.97 -13.73
N LYS A 71 -1.94 -11.81 -14.75
CA LYS A 71 -3.05 -12.79 -14.83
C LYS A 71 -3.13 -13.73 -13.61
N ASP A 72 -1.98 -14.12 -13.06
CA ASP A 72 -1.89 -15.04 -11.92
C ASP A 72 -1.81 -14.31 -10.57
N ARG A 73 -1.98 -12.97 -10.57
CA ARG A 73 -1.94 -12.20 -9.34
C ARG A 73 -3.27 -12.38 -8.59
N PRO A 74 -3.23 -12.71 -7.28
CA PRO A 74 -4.44 -12.71 -6.47
C PRO A 74 -5.15 -11.35 -6.54
N PRO A 75 -6.49 -11.32 -6.51
CA PRO A 75 -7.23 -10.08 -6.40
C PRO A 75 -6.87 -9.35 -5.10
N MET A 76 -7.20 -8.07 -5.04
CA MET A 76 -7.13 -7.34 -3.78
C MET A 76 -8.08 -8.01 -2.76
N PRO A 77 -7.67 -8.19 -1.50
CA PRO A 77 -8.57 -8.63 -0.44
C PRO A 77 -9.85 -7.79 -0.40
N ASP A 78 -11.00 -8.43 -0.16
CA ASP A 78 -12.32 -7.79 -0.27
C ASP A 78 -12.45 -6.61 0.71
N ASP A 79 -11.91 -6.75 1.92
CA ASP A 79 -11.87 -5.74 2.98
C ASP A 79 -11.06 -4.49 2.60
N LEU A 80 -10.10 -4.61 1.68
CA LEU A 80 -9.35 -3.49 1.11
C LEU A 80 -10.00 -2.92 -0.16
N SER A 81 -10.92 -3.66 -0.80
CA SER A 81 -11.52 -3.30 -2.08
C SER A 81 -12.76 -2.40 -1.96
N ALA A 82 -13.37 -2.32 -0.78
CA ALA A 82 -14.63 -1.64 -0.52
C ALA A 82 -14.51 -0.14 -0.16
N GLY A 83 -13.30 0.43 -0.25
CA GLY A 83 -12.99 1.82 0.10
C GLY A 83 -13.13 2.83 -1.04
#